data_AF-T2J2V8-F1
#
_entry.id   AF-T2J2V8-F1
#
_cell.length_a   1.000
_cell.length_b   1.000
_cell.length_c   1.000
_cell.angle_alpha   90.00
_cell.angle_beta   90.00
_cell.angle_gamma   90.00
#
_symmetry.space_group_name_H-M   'P 1'
#
loop_
_entity.id
_entity.type
_entity.pdbx_description
1 polymer ?
#
loop_
_entity_poly.entity_id
_entity_poly.type
_entity_poly.pdbx_seq_one_letter_code
_entity_poly.pdbx_strand_id
1 'polypeptide(L)'
;MDLTEEQVRNLAVRHGLDSGIIRPIMDLVGGHPYLIRLAFYYLVRHDLPLDELLSKATEDQGIYGQHLRGYLAIIQANQESSTIFKQVLESTEFNQLTGREVYQLESMGLIKLDGNNIVSRYRLYQDYFTKHL
;
A
#
# COMPACT_ATOMS: atom_id res chain seq x y z
N MET A 1 -7.69 -1.41 -10.09
CA MET A 1 -8.26 -0.11 -10.49
C MET A 1 -8.12 0.81 -9.30
N ASP A 2 -7.46 1.95 -9.49
CA ASP A 2 -7.19 2.90 -8.41
C ASP A 2 -8.24 4.00 -8.42
N LEU A 3 -8.64 4.43 -7.23
CA LEU A 3 -9.52 5.58 -7.05
C LEU A 3 -8.76 6.87 -7.32
N THR A 4 -9.40 7.79 -8.03
CA THR A 4 -8.94 9.18 -8.16
C THR A 4 -9.24 9.95 -6.87
N GLU A 5 -8.54 11.07 -6.64
CA GLU A 5 -8.82 11.93 -5.48
C GLU A 5 -10.29 12.36 -5.41
N GLU A 6 -10.91 12.62 -6.56
CA GLU A 6 -12.33 12.96 -6.64
C GLU A 6 -13.24 11.79 -6.21
N GLN A 7 -12.92 10.56 -6.62
CA GLN A 7 -13.66 9.37 -6.18
C GLN A 7 -13.51 9.13 -4.68
N VAL A 8 -12.30 9.34 -4.13
CA VAL A 8 -12.04 9.24 -2.69
C VAL A 8 -12.79 10.32 -1.91
N ARG A 9 -12.84 11.54 -2.44
CA ARG A 9 -13.61 12.65 -1.87
C ARG A 9 -15.10 12.34 -1.82
N ASN A 10 -15.65 11.86 -2.92
CA ASN A 10 -17.05 11.45 -2.99
C ASN A 10 -17.38 10.32 -2.01
N LEU A 11 -16.42 9.41 -1.76
CA LEU A 11 -16.55 8.37 -0.75
C LEU A 11 -16.50 8.97 0.67
N ALA A 12 -15.54 9.85 0.96
CA ALA A 12 -15.37 10.48 2.28
C ALA A 12 -16.63 11.23 2.72
N VAL A 13 -17.26 12.00 1.81
CA VAL A 13 -18.51 12.72 2.07
C VAL A 13 -19.64 11.77 2.48
N ARG A 14 -19.76 10.60 1.83
CA ARG A 14 -20.78 9.59 2.20
C ARG A 14 -20.53 8.98 3.58
N HIS A 15 -19.30 9.05 4.06
CA HIS A 15 -18.88 8.59 5.38
C HIS A 15 -18.90 9.71 6.44
N GLY A 16 -19.29 10.94 6.07
CA GLY A 16 -19.29 12.09 6.98
C GLY A 16 -17.88 12.58 7.36
N LEU A 17 -16.87 12.22 6.58
CA LEU A 17 -15.47 12.57 6.83
C LEU A 17 -15.10 13.91 6.18
N ASP A 18 -14.25 14.67 6.84
CA ASP A 18 -13.71 15.93 6.32
C ASP A 18 -12.75 15.70 5.14
N SER A 19 -12.65 16.67 4.24
CA SER A 19 -11.76 16.58 3.08
C SER A 19 -10.27 16.55 3.43
N GLY A 20 -9.87 17.06 4.60
CA GLY A 20 -8.50 17.08 5.10
C GLY A 20 -7.89 15.68 5.30
N ILE A 21 -8.71 14.65 5.46
CA ILE A 21 -8.24 13.26 5.62
C ILE A 21 -7.81 12.61 4.29
N ILE A 22 -8.26 13.16 3.15
CA ILE A 22 -8.13 12.51 1.83
C ILE A 22 -6.67 12.41 1.42
N ARG A 23 -5.97 13.56 1.37
CA ARG A 23 -4.56 13.59 0.92
C ARG A 23 -3.65 12.76 1.81
N PRO A 24 -3.68 12.88 3.16
CA PRO A 24 -2.82 12.06 4.02
C PRO A 24 -3.00 10.55 3.84
N ILE A 25 -4.24 10.10 3.61
CA ILE A 25 -4.51 8.69 3.34
C ILE A 25 -4.00 8.30 1.95
N MET A 26 -4.31 9.09 0.91
CA MET A 26 -3.87 8.78 -0.45
C MET A 26 -2.35 8.86 -0.63
N ASP A 27 -1.66 9.73 0.10
CA ASP A 27 -0.19 9.78 0.10
C ASP A 27 0.42 8.48 0.64
N LEU A 28 -0.30 7.78 1.52
CA LEU A 28 0.13 6.52 2.11
C LEU A 28 -0.28 5.30 1.27
N VAL A 29 -1.54 5.22 0.83
CA VAL A 29 -2.11 4.02 0.19
C VAL A 29 -2.52 4.21 -1.27
N GLY A 30 -2.20 5.37 -1.85
CA GLY A 30 -2.61 5.77 -3.19
C GLY A 30 -4.12 5.72 -3.36
N GLY A 31 -4.56 5.15 -4.48
CA GLY A 31 -5.98 4.96 -4.81
C GLY A 31 -6.53 3.57 -4.44
N HIS A 32 -5.87 2.78 -3.59
CA HIS A 32 -6.29 1.39 -3.35
C HIS A 32 -7.69 1.32 -2.70
N PRO A 33 -8.74 0.84 -3.40
CA PRO A 33 -10.13 0.96 -2.92
C PRO A 33 -10.37 0.31 -1.55
N TYR A 34 -9.81 -0.88 -1.34
CA TYR A 34 -9.89 -1.59 -0.07
C TYR A 34 -9.18 -0.84 1.08
N LEU A 35 -7.92 -0.42 0.91
CA LEU A 35 -7.17 0.28 1.97
C LEU A 35 -7.77 1.64 2.33
N ILE A 36 -8.32 2.35 1.34
CA ILE A 36 -9.04 3.60 1.57
C ILE A 36 -10.31 3.34 2.38
N ARG A 37 -11.12 2.36 1.97
CA ARG A 37 -12.32 1.99 2.74
C ARG A 37 -12.00 1.53 4.15
N LEU A 38 -10.90 0.80 4.32
CA LEU A 38 -10.47 0.33 5.63
C LEU A 38 -10.09 1.51 6.53
N ALA A 39 -9.33 2.48 6.01
CA ALA A 39 -9.05 3.71 6.76
C ALA A 39 -10.34 4.42 7.17
N PHE A 40 -11.25 4.66 6.23
CA PHE A 40 -12.50 5.38 6.50
C PHE A 40 -13.37 4.65 7.52
N TYR A 41 -13.42 3.31 7.43
CA TYR A 41 -14.12 2.49 8.40
C TYR A 41 -13.58 2.69 9.83
N TYR A 42 -12.26 2.70 10.02
CA TYR A 42 -11.67 2.94 11.34
C TYR A 42 -11.82 4.38 11.82
N LEU A 43 -11.68 5.36 10.94
CA LEU A 43 -11.94 6.77 11.28
C LEU A 43 -13.38 6.98 11.78
N VAL A 44 -14.36 6.37 11.11
CA VAL A 44 -15.79 6.60 11.43
C VAL A 44 -16.29 5.71 12.55
N ARG A 45 -16.02 4.40 12.49
CA ARG A 45 -16.63 3.42 13.39
C ARG A 45 -15.88 3.24 14.69
N HIS A 46 -14.56 3.44 14.67
CA HIS A 46 -13.70 3.28 15.83
C HIS A 46 -13.25 4.62 16.43
N ASP A 47 -13.70 5.74 15.86
CA ASP A 47 -13.30 7.11 16.26
C ASP A 47 -11.78 7.25 16.38
N LEU A 48 -11.04 6.54 15.51
CA LEU A 48 -9.59 6.52 15.53
C LEU A 48 -9.07 7.82 14.90
N PRO A 49 -8.26 8.63 15.61
CA PRO A 49 -7.70 9.84 15.03
C PRO A 49 -6.83 9.55 13.81
N LEU A 50 -6.87 10.42 12.80
CA LEU A 50 -6.08 10.26 11.58
C LEU A 50 -4.58 10.12 11.88
N ASP A 51 -4.04 10.95 12.77
CA ASP A 51 -2.62 10.91 13.11
C ASP A 51 -2.22 9.57 13.74
N GLU A 52 -3.08 9.02 14.60
CA GLU A 52 -2.87 7.70 15.21
C GLU A 52 -2.91 6.61 14.14
N LEU A 53 -3.92 6.63 13.27
CA LEU A 53 -4.06 5.69 12.16
C LEU A 53 -2.81 5.68 11.26
N LEU A 54 -2.32 6.86 10.88
CA LEU A 54 -1.15 7.00 10.01
C LEU A 54 0.13 6.56 10.71
N SER A 55 0.32 6.91 11.98
CA SER A 55 1.50 6.52 12.76
C SER A 55 1.63 5.00 12.91
N LYS A 56 0.48 4.31 13.07
CA LYS A 56 0.41 2.85 13.25
C LYS A 56 0.19 2.08 11.95
N ALA A 57 0.19 2.75 10.80
CA ALA A 57 -0.21 2.13 9.53
C ALA A 57 0.66 0.94 9.12
N THR A 58 1.94 0.94 9.50
CA THR A 58 2.90 -0.15 9.21
C THR A 58 3.07 -1.12 10.38
N GLU A 59 2.32 -0.96 11.47
CA GLU A 59 2.37 -1.89 12.58
C GLU A 59 1.61 -3.16 12.23
N ASP A 60 2.10 -4.30 12.73
CA ASP A 60 1.39 -5.56 12.63
C ASP A 60 -0.02 -5.48 13.23
N GLN A 61 -0.20 -4.77 14.33
CA GLN A 61 -1.51 -4.60 14.94
C GLN A 61 -2.26 -3.36 14.43
N GLY A 62 -1.68 -2.65 13.47
CA GLY A 62 -2.31 -1.52 12.79
C GLY A 62 -3.43 -1.96 11.86
N ILE A 63 -4.20 -0.97 11.36
CA ILE A 63 -5.40 -1.24 10.55
C ILE A 63 -5.10 -2.01 9.26
N TYR A 64 -3.88 -1.90 8.73
CA TYR A 64 -3.45 -2.59 7.51
C TYR A 64 -2.70 -3.90 7.79
N GLY A 65 -2.44 -4.24 9.06
CA GLY A 65 -1.54 -5.33 9.42
C GLY A 65 -1.94 -6.68 8.85
N GLN A 66 -3.24 -7.03 8.86
CA GLN A 66 -3.71 -8.27 8.24
C GLN A 66 -3.42 -8.32 6.73
N HIS A 67 -3.64 -7.20 6.03
CA HIS A 67 -3.39 -7.07 4.59
C HIS A 67 -1.89 -7.24 4.28
N LEU A 68 -1.06 -6.56 5.07
CA LEU A 68 0.39 -6.57 4.90
C LEU A 68 1.00 -7.94 5.22
N ARG A 69 0.58 -8.59 6.32
CA ARG A 69 1.02 -9.95 6.64
C ARG A 69 0.60 -10.99 5.62
N GLY A 70 -0.60 -10.85 5.05
CA GLY A 70 -1.06 -11.75 3.98
C GLY A 70 -0.10 -11.74 2.80
N TYR A 71 0.31 -10.56 2.34
CA TYR A 71 1.31 -10.43 1.30
C TYR A 71 2.70 -10.86 1.74
N LEU A 72 3.12 -10.54 2.96
CA LEU A 72 4.43 -10.95 3.50
C LEU A 72 4.58 -12.49 3.46
N ALA A 73 3.57 -13.21 3.92
CA ALA A 73 3.58 -14.68 3.91
C ALA A 73 3.68 -15.26 2.48
N ILE A 74 2.97 -14.67 1.52
CA ILE A 74 3.03 -15.09 0.10
C ILE A 74 4.42 -14.85 -0.48
N ILE A 75 5.02 -13.69 -0.20
CA ILE A 75 6.32 -13.30 -0.74
C ILE A 75 7.44 -14.15 -0.11
N GLN A 76 7.40 -14.37 1.21
CA GLN A 76 8.41 -15.18 1.90
C GLN A 76 8.34 -16.67 1.53
N ALA A 77 7.19 -17.16 1.08
CA ALA A 77 7.07 -18.52 0.57
C ALA A 77 7.85 -18.74 -0.75
N ASN A 78 8.21 -17.66 -1.48
CA ASN A 78 9.03 -17.72 -2.68
C ASN A 78 10.30 -16.85 -2.53
N GLN A 79 11.44 -17.50 -2.33
CA GLN A 79 12.73 -16.82 -2.15
C GLN A 79 13.08 -15.85 -3.30
N GLU A 80 12.69 -16.17 -4.54
CA GLU A 80 12.97 -15.33 -5.70
C GLU A 80 12.09 -14.07 -5.70
N SER A 81 10.79 -14.21 -5.40
CA SER A 81 9.89 -13.06 -5.24
C SER A 81 10.32 -12.15 -4.09
N SER A 82 10.77 -12.73 -2.97
CA SER A 82 11.32 -11.95 -1.85
C SER A 82 12.57 -11.18 -2.26
N THR A 83 13.50 -11.82 -2.97
CA THR A 83 14.73 -11.18 -3.43
C THR A 83 14.43 -10.03 -4.39
N ILE A 84 13.59 -10.28 -5.40
CA ILE A 84 13.18 -9.25 -6.36
C ILE A 84 12.50 -8.08 -5.65
N PHE A 85 11.58 -8.36 -4.73
CA PHE A 85 10.85 -7.28 -4.08
C PHE A 85 11.74 -6.45 -3.15
N LYS A 86 12.68 -7.06 -2.42
CA LYS A 86 13.71 -6.33 -1.66
C LYS A 86 14.47 -5.35 -2.55
N GLN A 87 14.90 -5.81 -3.71
CA GLN A 87 15.64 -4.93 -4.59
C GLN A 87 14.78 -3.77 -5.10
N VAL A 88 13.50 -4.01 -5.45
CA VAL A 88 12.57 -2.93 -5.82
C VAL A 88 12.44 -1.90 -4.68
N LEU A 89 12.38 -2.35 -3.43
CA LEU A 89 12.31 -1.47 -2.26
C LEU A 89 13.60 -0.66 -2.07
N GLU A 90 14.75 -1.22 -2.42
CA GLU A 90 16.06 -0.56 -2.37
C GLU A 90 16.29 0.44 -3.53
N SER A 91 15.33 0.58 -4.45
CA SER A 91 15.38 1.53 -5.58
C SER A 91 16.63 1.40 -6.46
N THR A 92 17.23 0.21 -6.55
CA THR A 92 18.31 -0.03 -7.51
C THR A 92 17.75 -0.04 -8.92
N GLU A 93 18.41 0.63 -9.88
CA GLU A 93 17.92 0.74 -11.26
C GLU A 93 17.57 -0.63 -11.85
N PHE A 94 16.30 -0.81 -12.21
CA PHE A 94 15.71 -2.12 -12.52
C PHE A 94 15.50 -2.37 -14.01
N ASN A 95 16.46 -1.93 -14.81
CA ASN A 95 16.37 -1.88 -16.27
C ASN A 95 16.32 -3.29 -16.94
N GLN A 96 16.32 -4.38 -16.15
CA GLN A 96 16.44 -5.76 -16.65
C GLN A 96 15.62 -6.83 -15.90
N LEU A 97 14.86 -6.50 -14.84
CA LEU A 97 14.01 -7.52 -14.22
C LEU A 97 12.78 -7.79 -15.09
N THR A 98 12.86 -8.87 -15.85
CA THR A 98 11.76 -9.44 -16.59
C THR A 98 11.60 -10.88 -16.12
N GLY A 99 10.38 -11.30 -15.82
CA GLY A 99 10.17 -12.62 -15.25
C GLY A 99 8.79 -12.81 -14.65
N ARG A 100 8.50 -14.05 -14.28
CA ARG A 100 7.24 -14.46 -13.69
C ARG A 100 6.99 -13.78 -12.34
N GLU A 101 8.03 -13.56 -11.57
CA GLU A 101 8.00 -13.04 -10.20
C GLU A 101 7.69 -11.54 -10.20
N VAL A 102 8.23 -10.78 -11.17
CA VAL A 102 7.85 -9.38 -11.39
C VAL A 102 6.38 -9.28 -11.75
N TYR A 103 5.94 -10.07 -12.74
CA TYR A 103 4.52 -10.12 -13.12
C TYR A 103 3.62 -10.52 -11.94
N GLN A 104 4.07 -11.45 -11.10
CA GLN A 104 3.36 -11.84 -9.89
C GLN A 104 3.21 -10.66 -8.92
N LEU A 105 4.29 -9.97 -8.58
CA LEU A 105 4.26 -8.79 -7.70
C LEU A 105 3.40 -7.66 -8.26
N GLU A 106 3.43 -7.44 -9.57
CA GLU A 106 2.58 -6.46 -10.26
C GLU A 106 1.10 -6.87 -10.20
N SER A 107 0.79 -8.14 -10.45
CA SER A 107 -0.58 -8.67 -10.39
C SER A 107 -1.16 -8.65 -8.96
N MET A 108 -0.30 -8.79 -7.96
CA MET A 108 -0.65 -8.59 -6.54
C MET A 108 -0.85 -7.11 -6.21
N GLY A 109 -0.43 -6.19 -7.09
CA GLY A 109 -0.54 -4.75 -6.92
C GLY A 109 0.49 -4.17 -5.95
N LEU A 110 1.60 -4.88 -5.68
CA LEU A 110 2.65 -4.43 -4.78
C LEU A 110 3.65 -3.49 -5.44
N ILE A 111 3.87 -3.68 -6.74
CA ILE A 111 4.75 -2.84 -7.56
C ILE A 111 3.97 -2.24 -8.72
N LYS A 112 4.56 -1.23 -9.37
CA LYS A 112 4.08 -0.65 -10.62
C LYS A 112 5.27 -0.24 -11.50
N LEU A 113 5.00 -0.09 -12.79
CA LEU A 113 5.92 0.56 -13.71
C LEU A 113 5.79 2.09 -13.59
N ASP A 114 6.93 2.78 -13.48
CA ASP A 114 7.04 4.22 -13.52
C ASP A 114 8.11 4.62 -14.54
N GLY A 115 7.66 4.92 -15.76
CA GLY A 115 8.53 5.02 -16.93
C GLY A 115 9.25 3.70 -17.20
N ASN A 116 10.58 3.72 -17.06
CA ASN A 116 11.44 2.55 -17.24
C ASN A 116 11.77 1.83 -15.93
N ASN A 117 11.28 2.33 -14.80
CA ASN A 117 11.58 1.80 -13.48
C ASN A 117 10.44 0.93 -12.96
N ILE A 118 10.78 -0.05 -12.14
CA ILE A 118 9.84 -0.78 -11.31
C ILE A 118 9.94 -0.19 -9.91
N VAL A 119 8.81 0.28 -9.37
CA VAL A 119 8.75 0.91 -8.05
C VAL A 119 7.67 0.27 -7.18
N SER A 120 7.83 0.37 -5.85
CA SER A 120 6.75 0.03 -4.93
C SER A 120 5.52 0.89 -5.22
N ARG A 121 4.34 0.25 -5.25
CA ARG A 121 3.12 0.92 -5.73
C ARG A 121 2.66 2.04 -4.80
N TYR A 122 2.78 1.83 -3.48
CA TYR A 122 2.34 2.75 -2.44
C TYR A 122 3.36 2.88 -1.33
N ARG A 123 3.42 4.05 -0.69
CA ARG A 123 4.33 4.30 0.44
C ARG A 123 4.12 3.31 1.59
N LEU A 124 2.86 2.91 1.85
CA LEU A 124 2.54 1.88 2.84
C LEU A 124 3.35 0.59 2.62
N TYR A 125 3.45 0.12 1.38
CA TYR A 125 4.19 -1.09 1.04
C TYR A 125 5.69 -0.83 1.16
N GLN A 126 6.19 0.29 0.66
CA GLN A 126 7.58 0.70 0.82
C GLN A 126 8.00 0.64 2.30
N ASP A 127 7.27 1.33 3.17
CA ASP A 127 7.61 1.49 4.58
C ASP A 127 7.50 0.17 5.37
N TYR A 128 6.50 -0.65 5.06
CA TYR A 128 6.30 -1.93 5.73
C TYR A 128 7.33 -2.97 5.28
N PHE A 129 7.43 -3.24 3.97
CA PHE A 129 8.22 -4.36 3.49
C PHE A 129 9.73 -4.12 3.61
N THR A 130 10.20 -2.87 3.58
CA THR A 130 11.62 -2.54 3.84
C THR A 130 12.06 -2.99 5.24
N LYS A 131 11.15 -3.04 6.22
CA LYS A 131 11.45 -3.45 7.60
C LYS A 131 11.32 -4.97 7.82
N HIS A 132 10.57 -5.67 6.98
CA HIS A 132 10.12 -7.04 7.24
C HIS A 132 10.64 -8.09 6.24
N LEU A 133 11.19 -7.65 5.11
CA LEU A 133 11.84 -8.53 4.13
C LEU A 133 13.34 -8.56 4.37
#